data_AF-A0A0F9KPL4-F1
#
_entry.id   AF-A0A0F9KPL4-F1
#
_cell.length_a   1.000
_cell.length_b   1.000
_cell.length_c   1.000
_cell.angle_alpha   90.00
_cell.angle_beta   90.00
_cell.angle_gamma   90.00
#
_symmetry.space_group_name_H-M   'P 1'
#
loop_
_entity.id
_entity.type
_entity.pdbx_description
1 polymer ?
#
loop_
_entity_poly.entity_id
_entity_poly.type
_entity_poly.pdbx_seq_one_letter_code
_entity_poly.pdbx_strand_id
1 'polypeptide(L)' 'FVHYGKKQRTDAYKAIFDLLKTGGMLGLFTTRGEIAPMFEKRDELIKNLKQSGFQNIETKHFPDVYLIAIAKKPHKPQK' A
#
# COMPACT_ATOMS: atom_id res chain seq x y z
N PHE A 1 -0.36 -7.05 -17.01
CA PHE A 1 -0.17 -6.17 -15.84
C PHE A 1 -1.25 -5.11 -15.87
N VAL A 2 -2.15 -5.07 -14.89
CA VAL A 2 -3.23 -4.06 -14.85
C VAL A 2 -2.68 -2.81 -14.18
N HIS A 3 -2.61 -1.70 -14.93
CA HIS A 3 -2.14 -0.42 -14.41
C HIS A 3 -3.34 0.44 -14.04
N TYR A 4 -3.58 0.59 -12.75
CA TYR A 4 -4.65 1.44 -12.23
C TYR A 4 -4.24 2.91 -12.26
N GLY A 5 -5.18 3.80 -12.57
CA GLY A 5 -5.02 5.25 -12.34
C GLY A 5 -5.03 5.58 -10.84
N LYS A 6 -4.61 6.79 -10.46
CA LYS A 6 -4.44 7.19 -9.04
C LYS A 6 -5.66 6.88 -8.16
N LYS A 7 -6.86 7.24 -8.60
CA LYS A 7 -8.11 6.99 -7.86
C LYS A 7 -8.39 5.49 -7.69
N GLN A 8 -8.20 4.71 -8.76
CA GLN A 8 -8.41 3.26 -8.75
C GLN A 8 -7.44 2.54 -7.79
N ARG A 9 -6.22 3.07 -7.59
CA ARG A 9 -5.26 2.51 -6.63
C ARG A 9 -5.74 2.67 -5.20
N THR A 10 -6.18 3.87 -4.82
CA THR A 10 -6.75 4.11 -3.49
C THR A 10 -8.02 3.29 -3.26
N ASP A 11 -8.91 3.19 -4.26
CA ASP A 11 -10.12 2.38 -4.19
C ASP A 11 -9.78 0.88 -4.00
N ALA A 12 -8.76 0.38 -4.71
CA ALA A 12 -8.28 -0.99 -4.55
C ALA A 12 -7.71 -1.24 -3.15
N TYR A 13 -6.90 -0.33 -2.61
CA TYR A 13 -6.39 -0.44 -1.24
C TYR A 13 -7.49 -0.38 -0.20
N LYS A 14 -8.51 0.45 -0.40
CA LYS A 14 -9.68 0.52 0.47
C LYS A 14 -10.48 -0.79 0.45
N ALA A 15 -10.69 -1.38 -0.72
CA ALA A 15 -11.37 -2.66 -0.84
C ALA A 15 -10.59 -3.79 -0.13
N ILE A 16 -9.26 -3.83 -0.29
CA ILE A 16 -8.41 -4.79 0.44
C ILE A 16 -8.50 -4.55 1.95
N PHE A 17 -8.41 -3.29 2.40
CA PHE A 17 -8.54 -2.93 3.80
C PHE A 17 -9.84 -3.43 4.40
N ASP A 18 -10.97 -3.27 3.70
CA ASP A 18 -12.28 -3.68 4.17
C ASP A 18 -12.40 -5.20 4.34
N LEU A 19 -11.74 -5.97 3.45
CA LEU A 19 -11.71 -7.43 3.50
C LEU A 19 -10.81 -7.99 4.61
N LEU A 20 -9.74 -7.29 4.97
CA LEU A 20 -8.82 -7.75 6.01
C LEU A 20 -9.51 -7.81 7.38
N LYS A 21 -9.25 -8.89 8.13
CA LYS A 21 -9.62 -8.95 9.56
C LYS A 21 -8.91 -7.84 10.33
N THR A 22 -9.49 -7.41 11.44
CA THR A 22 -8.83 -6.54 12.42
C THR A 22 -7.45 -7.08 12.77
N GLY A 23 -6.41 -6.24 12.72
CA GLY A 23 -5.02 -6.67 12.92
C GLY A 23 -4.35 -7.35 11.73
N GLY A 24 -5.09 -7.59 10.64
CA GLY A 24 -4.57 -8.17 9.40
C GLY A 24 -3.53 -7.28 8.71
N MET A 25 -2.77 -7.89 7.80
CA MET A 25 -1.63 -7.25 7.15
C MET A 25 -1.77 -7.33 5.62
N LEU A 26 -1.35 -6.26 4.96
CA LEU A 26 -1.14 -6.20 3.52
C LEU A 26 0.37 -6.18 3.26
N GLY A 27 0.86 -7.15 2.49
CA GLY A 27 2.20 -7.13 1.90
C GLY A 27 2.11 -6.81 0.42
N LEU A 28 2.89 -5.83 -0.04
CA LEU A 28 2.95 -5.40 -1.43
C LEU A 28 4.38 -5.51 -1.96
N PHE A 29 4.52 -6.01 -3.17
CA PHE A 29 5.75 -6.02 -3.95
C PHE A 29 5.48 -5.29 -5.27
N THR A 30 6.20 -4.20 -5.54
CA THR A 30 5.99 -3.37 -6.74
C THR A 30 7.32 -2.84 -7.29
N THR A 31 7.32 -2.45 -8.56
CA THR A 31 8.39 -1.63 -9.14
C THR A 31 8.31 -0.21 -8.59
N ARG A 32 9.47 0.44 -8.44
CA ARG A 32 9.64 1.82 -8.00
C ARG A 32 9.13 2.81 -9.05
N GLY A 33 8.12 3.62 -8.70
CA GLY A 33 7.63 4.70 -9.55
C GLY A 33 8.67 5.77 -9.87
N GLU A 34 9.74 5.87 -9.08
CA GLU A 34 10.89 6.73 -9.35
C GLU A 34 11.69 6.30 -10.59
N ILE A 35 11.61 5.02 -10.96
CA ILE A 35 12.34 4.44 -12.11
C ILE A 35 11.39 4.20 -13.28
N ALA A 36 10.17 3.75 -13.00
CA ALA A 36 9.14 3.50 -14.00
C ALA A 36 7.88 4.32 -13.67
N PRO A 37 7.65 5.47 -14.33
CA PRO A 37 6.60 6.45 -13.96
C PRO A 37 5.16 5.93 -13.96
N MET A 38 4.92 4.77 -14.57
CA MET A 38 3.63 4.09 -14.56
C MET A 38 3.29 3.45 -13.19
N PHE A 39 4.28 3.25 -12.31
CA PHE A 39 4.09 2.72 -10.96
C PHE A 39 4.00 3.84 -9.91
N GLU A 40 3.56 3.51 -8.70
CA GLU A 40 3.53 4.48 -7.60
C GLU A 40 4.94 4.77 -7.11
N LYS A 41 5.21 6.06 -6.89
CA LYS A 41 6.35 6.46 -6.07
C LYS A 41 6.13 6.03 -4.63
N ARG A 42 7.20 5.86 -3.87
CA ARG A 42 7.14 5.43 -2.45
C ARG A 42 6.20 6.31 -1.64
N ASP A 43 6.29 7.63 -1.78
CA ASP A 43 5.48 8.57 -0.99
C ASP A 43 4.00 8.55 -1.40
N GLU A 44 3.72 8.32 -2.69
CA GLU A 44 2.35 8.15 -3.19
C GLU A 44 1.72 6.87 -2.62
N LEU A 45 2.46 5.76 -2.64
CA LEU A 45 2.04 4.49 -2.06
C LEU A 45 1.71 4.65 -0.57
N ILE A 46 2.63 5.25 0.21
CA ILE A 46 2.42 5.47 1.65
C ILE A 46 1.18 6.35 1.88
N LYS A 47 1.01 7.41 1.10
CA LYS A 47 -0.16 8.30 1.19
C LYS A 47 -1.46 7.55 0.91
N ASN A 48 -1.51 6.77 -0.16
CA ASN A 48 -2.72 6.04 -0.56
C ASN A 48 -3.09 4.94 0.45
N LEU A 49 -2.09 4.24 1.01
CA LEU A 49 -2.29 3.26 2.08
C LEU A 49 -2.84 3.91 3.37
N LYS A 50 -2.27 5.06 3.78
CA LYS A 50 -2.79 5.83 4.94
C LYS A 50 -4.23 6.28 4.72
N GLN A 51 -4.54 6.81 3.54
CA GLN A 51 -5.89 7.25 3.18
C GLN A 51 -6.92 6.10 3.20
N SER A 52 -6.46 4.87 2.97
CA SER A 52 -7.30 3.66 3.01
C SER A 52 -7.51 3.13 4.43
N GLY A 53 -6.85 3.71 5.44
CA GLY A 53 -6.99 3.34 6.85
C GLY A 53 -5.87 2.44 7.40
N PHE A 54 -4.87 2.09 6.60
CA PHE A 54 -3.72 1.31 7.09
C PHE A 54 -2.82 2.14 8.01
N GLN A 55 -2.21 1.45 8.97
CA GLN A 55 -1.25 1.99 9.94
C GLN A 55 0.04 1.15 9.93
N ASN A 56 1.07 1.63 10.63
CA ASN A 56 2.36 0.95 10.76
C ASN A 56 2.93 0.52 9.39
N ILE A 57 2.97 1.49 8.46
CA ILE A 57 3.40 1.26 7.09
C ILE A 57 4.93 1.29 7.07
N GLU A 58 5.51 0.16 6.72
CA GLU A 58 6.95 -0.02 6.54
C GLU A 58 7.24 -0.21 5.06
N THR A 59 8.30 0.41 4.57
CA THR A 59 8.72 0.29 3.17
C THR A 59 10.21 0.00 3.10
N LYS A 60 10.59 -0.95 2.27
CA LYS A 60 11.99 -1.31 2.03
C LYS A 60 12.26 -1.36 0.53
N HIS A 61 13.33 -0.70 0.10
CA HIS A 61 13.83 -0.86 -1.26
C HIS A 61 14.48 -2.24 -1.36
N PHE A 62 14.16 -2.96 -2.43
CA PHE A 62 14.77 -4.23 -2.82
C PHE A 62 15.44 -4.00 -4.18
N PRO A 63 16.60 -4.61 -4.48
CA PRO A 63 17.66 -4.02 -5.31
C PRO A 63 17.19 -3.26 -6.55
N ASP A 64 17.80 -2.10 -6.74
CA ASP A 64 17.60 -1.05 -7.77
C ASP A 64 16.16 -0.69 -8.14
N VAL A 65 15.33 -1.63 -8.58
CA VAL A 65 14.05 -1.36 -9.23
C VAL A 65 12.81 -1.66 -8.38
N TYR A 66 12.94 -2.35 -7.25
CA TYR A 66 11.78 -2.83 -6.48
C TYR A 66 11.56 -2.13 -5.14
N LEU A 67 10.30 -2.14 -4.72
CA LEU A 67 9.80 -1.62 -3.45
C LEU A 67 8.90 -2.68 -2.80
N ILE A 68 9.21 -2.99 -1.55
CA ILE A 68 8.36 -3.81 -0.68
C ILE A 68 7.68 -2.86 0.30
N ALA A 69 6.36 -3.01 0.48
CA ALA A 69 5.62 -2.31 1.51
C ALA A 69 4.80 -3.29 2.35
N ILE A 70 4.81 -3.07 3.66
CA ILE A 70 4.01 -3.82 4.62
C ILE A 70 3.14 -2.81 5.37
N ALA A 71 1.84 -3.07 5.45
CA ALA A 71 0.87 -2.19 6.09
C ALA A 71 -0.12 -2.99 6.94
N LYS A 72 -0.51 -2.47 8.11
CA LYS A 72 -1.39 -3.18 9.05
C LYS A 72 -2.75 -2.50 9.16
N LYS A 73 -3.82 -3.29 9.20
CA LYS A 73 -5.13 -2.83 9.65
C LYS A 73 -5.07 -2.67 11.18
N PRO A 74 -5.48 -1.52 11.76
CA PRO A 74 -5.41 -1.32 13.19
C PRO A 74 -6.19 -2.40 13.93
N HIS A 75 -5.72 -2.76 15.12
CA HIS A 75 -6.58 -3.45 16.07
C HIS A 75 -7.60 -2.42 16.54
N LYS A 76 -8.91 -2.71 16.42
CA LYS A 76 -9.91 -1.90 17.10
C LYS A 76 -9.48 -1.82 18.57
N PRO A 77 -9.37 -0.63 19.19
CA PRO A 77 -9.26 -0.59 20.63
C PRO A 77 -10.51 -1.31 21.17
N GLN A 78 -10.30 -2.38 21.94
CA GLN A 78 -11.36 -2.93 22.76
C GLN A 78 -11.76 -1.78 23.70
N LYS A 79 -12.95 -1.23 23.50
CA LYS A 79 -13.60 -0.36 24.49
C LYS A 79 -14.06 -1.22 25.64
#